data_AF-A0A7C5MNA3-F1
#
_entry.id   AF-A0A7C5MNA3-F1
#
_cell.length_a   1.000
_cell.length_b   1.000
_cell.length_c   1.000
_cell.angle_alpha   90.00
_cell.angle_beta   90.00
_cell.angle_gamma   90.00
#
_symmetry.space_group_name_H-M   'P 1'
#
loop_
_entity.id
_entity.type
_entity.pdbx_description
1 polymer ?
#
loop_
_entity_poly.entity_id
_entity_poly.type
_entity_poly.pdbx_seq_one_letter_code
_entity_poly.pdbx_strand_id
1 'polypeptide(L)' 'MAKQKTRWVCQNCGSVQVKWMGRCPDCNEWNTLAEEQEAPEPTRSAHNTWI' A
#
# COMPACT_ATOMS: atom_id res chain seq x y z
N MET A 1 9.65 7.40 -15.55
CA MET A 1 9.67 6.11 -14.84
C MET A 1 9.26 6.37 -13.40
N ALA A 2 7.99 6.13 -13.05
CA ALA A 2 7.53 6.28 -11.68
C ALA A 2 8.25 5.22 -10.83
N LYS A 3 9.05 5.67 -9.85
CA LYS A 3 9.70 4.76 -8.90
C LYS A 3 8.59 4.01 -8.17
N GLN A 4 8.47 2.71 -8.43
CA GLN A 4 7.65 1.84 -7.61
C GLN A 4 8.13 1.96 -6.17
N LYS A 5 7.32 2.59 -5.32
CA LYS A 5 7.57 2.65 -3.89
C LYS A 5 6.83 1.47 -3.27
N THR A 6 7.60 0.48 -2.85
CA THR A 6 7.10 -0.60 -2.00
C THR A 6 6.85 -0.03 -0.61
N ARG A 7 5.60 -0.08 -0.14
CA ARG A 7 5.22 0.24 1.24
C ARG A 7 4.62 -0.98 1.92
N TRP A 8 4.65 -1.00 3.24
CA TRP A 8 4.13 -2.08 4.08
C TRP A 8 2.98 -1.52 4.91
N VAL A 9 1.76 -1.97 4.71
CA VAL A 9 0.58 -1.48 5.42
C VAL A 9 0.13 -2.50 6.45
N CYS A 10 0.00 -2.10 7.71
CA CYS A 10 -0.56 -2.96 8.74
C CYS A 10 -2.07 -3.14 8.51
N GLN A 11 -2.54 -4.38 8.36
CA GLN A 11 -3.95 -4.70 8.16
C GLN A 11 -4.80 -4.59 9.43
N ASN A 12 -4.18 -4.48 10.61
CA ASN A 12 -4.92 -4.30 11.86
C ASN A 12 -5.15 -2.82 12.21
N CYS A 13 -4.10 -2.00 12.19
CA CYS A 13 -4.21 -0.58 12.55
C CYS A 13 -4.15 0.40 11.36
N GLY A 14 -3.77 -0.06 10.16
CA GLY A 14 -3.60 0.79 8.98
C GLY A 14 -2.26 1.53 8.89
N SER A 15 -1.34 1.32 9.85
CA SER A 15 -0.05 2.02 9.86
C SER A 15 0.83 1.61 8.67
N VAL A 16 1.46 2.60 8.03
CA VAL A 16 2.31 2.40 6.85
C VAL A 16 3.78 2.46 7.24
N GLN A 17 4.54 1.46 6.81
CA GLN A 17 5.96 1.28 7.07
C GLN A 17 6.72 1.17 5.75
N VAL A 18 7.95 1.70 5.70
CA VAL A 18 8.80 1.65 4.49
C VAL A 18 9.67 0.39 4.42
N LYS A 19 9.67 -0.40 5.50
CA LYS A 19 10.49 -1.60 5.68
C LYS A 19 9.69 -2.66 6.42
N TRP A 20 9.77 -3.92 5.97
CA TRP A 20 9.26 -5.05 6.73
C TRP A 20 10.05 -5.20 8.04
N MET A 21 9.35 -5.18 9.18
CA MET A 21 9.94 -5.46 10.51
C MET A 21 9.31 -6.67 11.22
N GLY A 22 8.32 -7.34 10.62
CA GLY A 22 7.64 -8.53 11.16
C GLY A 22 6.60 -8.21 12.23
N ARG A 23 6.86 -7.16 13.02
CA ARG A 23 5.97 -6.57 14.00
C ARG A 23 5.64 -5.12 13.63
N CYS A 24 4.37 -4.75 13.72
CA CYS A 24 3.94 -3.36 13.58
C CYS A 24 4.36 -2.55 14.83
N PRO A 25 5.05 -1.39 14.69
CA PRO A 25 5.46 -0.58 15.84
C PRO A 25 4.30 0.19 16.48
N ASP A 26 3.20 0.41 15.75
CA ASP A 26 2.04 1.15 16.23
C ASP A 26 1.09 0.28 17.07
N CYS A 27 0.71 -0.91 16.57
CA CYS A 27 -0.21 -1.81 17.25
C CYS A 27 0.46 -3.02 17.94
N ASN A 28 1.79 -3.18 17.80
CA ASN A 28 2.56 -4.30 18.34
C ASN A 28 2.15 -5.70 17.84
N GLU A 29 1.33 -5.79 16.79
CA GLU A 29 0.98 -7.08 16.19
C GLU A 29 2.03 -7.62 15.23
N TRP A 30 2.05 -8.95 15.13
CA TRP A 30 2.94 -9.71 14.26
C TRP A 30 2.17 -10.23 13.04
N ASN A 31 2.84 -10.35 11.90
CA ASN A 31 2.24 -10.87 10.65
C ASN A 31 1.05 -10.06 10.10
N THR A 32 0.88 -8.81 10.54
CA THR A 32 -0.19 -7.92 10.03
C THR A 32 0.30 -6.96 8.94
N LEU A 33 1.61 -6.86 8.71
CA LEU A 33 2.19 -5.98 7.68
C LEU A 33 2.04 -6.62 6.29
N ALA A 34 1.18 -6.04 5.45
CA ALA A 34 0.99 -6.43 4.05
C ALA A 34 1.82 -5.55 3.11
N GLU A 35 2.46 -6.15 2.10
CA GLU A 35 3.14 -5.39 1.04
C GLU A 35 2.10 -4.75 0.13
N GLU A 36 2.17 -3.42 -0.01
CA GLU A 36 1.46 -2.72 -1.07
C GLU A 36 2.48 -2.07 -2.00
N GLN A 37 2.61 -2.67 -3.18
CA GLN A 37 3.19 -1.97 -4.30
C GLN A 37 2.13 -1.01 -4.80
N GLU A 38 2.41 0.29 -4.70
CA GLU A 38 1.70 1.28 -5.47
C GLU A 38 2.01 0.97 -6.94
N ALA A 39 1.19 0.08 -7.53
CA ALA A 39 1.09 -0.01 -8.96
C ALA A 39 0.84 1.42 -9.44
N PRO A 40 1.53 1.89 -10.50
CA PRO A 40 1.14 3.15 -11.10
C PRO A 40 -0.35 2.99 -11.36
N GLU A 41 -1.13 3.81 -10.67
CA GLU A 41 -2.57 3.89 -10.84
C GLU A 41 -2.84 3.72 -12.33
N PRO A 42 -3.65 2.73 -12.77
CA PRO A 42 -4.04 2.70 -14.16
C PRO A 42 -4.69 4.05 -14.38
N THR A 43 -3.96 4.91 -15.08
CA THR A 43 -4.37 6.26 -15.45
C THR A 43 -5.82 6.14 -15.77
N ARG A 44 -6.64 6.75 -14.91
CA ARG A 44 -8.09 6.72 -14.96
C ARG A 44 -8.45 6.74 -16.44
N SER A 45 -8.81 5.57 -17.00
CA SER A 45 -9.32 5.51 -18.35
C SER A 45 -10.59 6.32 -18.21
N ALA A 46 -10.48 7.59 -18.59
CA ALA A 46 -11.55 8.39 -19.08
C ALA A 46 -12.15 7.58 -20.22
N HIS A 47 -12.93 6.55 -19.90
CA HIS A 47 -13.92 6.05 -20.80
C HIS A 47 -15.05 7.05 -20.71
N ASN A 48 -14.78 8.09 -21.48
CA ASN A 48 -15.65 9.16 -21.87
C ASN A 48 -16.96 8.60 -22.42
N THR A 49 -18.01 9.43 -22.34
CA THR A 49 -19.34 9.28 -22.97
C THR A 49 -20.37 8.57 -22.07
N TRP A 50 -21.14 9.29 -21.24
CA TRP A 50 -22.35 10.06 -21.62
C TRP A 50 -23.29 9.22 -22.51
N ILE A 51 -24.42 8.83 -21.93
CA ILE A 51 -25.66 8.43 -22.60
C ILE A 51 -26.76 9.33 -22.04
#